data_AF-A0AB34L2N0-F1
#
_entry.id   AF-A0AB34L2N0-F1
#
_cell.length_a   1.000
_cell.length_b   1.000
_cell.length_c   1.000
_cell.angle_alpha   90.00
_cell.angle_beta   90.00
_cell.angle_gamma   90.00
#
_symmetry.space_group_name_H-M   'P 1'
#
loop_
_entity.id
_entity.type
_entity.pdbx_description
1 polymer ?
#
loop_
_entity_poly.entity_id
_entity_poly.type
_entity_poly.pdbx_seq_one_letter_code
_entity_poly.pdbx_strand_id
1 'polypeptide(L)'
;MRGSFQALRTIPFQTSIRPKSTKGRAKRPKMASQNVASADDFGEHVESTSVPGKQSTERFPRSSRPNAFTELMRHKPTAQEADKPTQKTVFAGRDGLAAYTIDPESFPPTRVVYHNERFVVINDLYPKASIHLLLLPRDPIKNVMRPQDAFDDAQFLEDCRQEEKKVRATVASELRRRFGKHSASDRPRIEAMESDDPPDELPPGRDWAQDVMSGIHANPSMSHLHIHVLSKDMVSEPMKKRNHYLSFTTDFLVGLEHFPLAKDDYRRRYTHFPEDMLCWRCGENFGNKMSKLKEHLAMEKEQWIRE
;
A
#
# COMPACT_ATOMS: atom_id res chain seq x y z
N MET A 1 50.73 -56.70 -38.05
CA MET A 1 50.50 -57.66 -39.17
C MET A 1 49.29 -58.51 -38.83
N ARG A 2 48.39 -58.71 -39.80
CA ARG A 2 47.10 -59.45 -39.75
C ARG A 2 46.03 -58.74 -38.90
N GLY A 3 44.93 -58.19 -39.40
CA GLY A 3 44.20 -58.40 -40.64
C GLY A 3 42.90 -59.15 -40.33
N SER A 4 41.76 -58.44 -40.38
CA SER A 4 40.44 -59.00 -40.72
C SER A 4 39.50 -57.88 -41.15
N PHE A 5 38.98 -58.08 -42.36
CA PHE A 5 38.12 -57.23 -43.17
C PHE A 5 36.65 -57.66 -43.01
N GLN A 6 35.75 -56.85 -43.61
CA GLN A 6 34.35 -57.13 -44.02
C GLN A 6 33.26 -56.86 -42.96
N ALA A 7 32.11 -56.26 -43.28
CA ALA A 7 31.56 -55.79 -44.55
C ALA A 7 30.51 -54.68 -44.33
N LEU A 8 30.43 -53.80 -45.32
CA LEU A 8 29.34 -52.86 -45.59
C LEU A 8 28.04 -53.61 -45.93
N ARG A 9 26.90 -53.12 -45.43
CA ARG A 9 25.59 -53.29 -46.07
C ARG A 9 24.87 -51.96 -46.16
N THR A 10 24.55 -51.62 -47.40
CA THR A 10 23.80 -50.47 -47.90
C THR A 10 22.29 -50.74 -47.85
N ILE A 11 21.54 -49.75 -47.30
CA ILE A 11 20.22 -49.15 -47.65
C ILE A 11 19.04 -50.08 -48.05
N PRO A 12 17.79 -49.76 -47.59
CA PRO A 12 16.93 -49.03 -48.52
C PRO A 12 16.13 -47.86 -47.91
N PHE A 13 15.90 -46.90 -48.79
CA PHE A 13 15.05 -45.72 -48.71
C PHE A 13 13.59 -46.14 -48.49
N GLN A 14 12.89 -45.58 -47.50
CA GLN A 14 11.42 -45.61 -47.43
C GLN A 14 10.84 -44.22 -47.13
N THR A 15 10.33 -43.64 -48.21
CA THR A 15 9.10 -42.85 -48.32
C THR A 15 8.54 -42.14 -47.09
N SER A 16 8.64 -40.81 -47.17
CA SER A 16 7.80 -39.79 -46.55
C SER A 16 6.32 -40.18 -46.39
N ILE A 17 5.85 -40.22 -45.14
CA ILE A 17 4.44 -40.06 -44.78
C ILE A 17 4.35 -38.91 -43.78
N ARG A 18 3.76 -37.79 -44.22
CA ARG A 18 3.42 -36.63 -43.38
C ARG A 18 2.28 -37.03 -42.43
N PRO A 19 2.39 -36.87 -41.10
CA PRO A 19 1.23 -36.94 -40.23
C PRO A 19 0.44 -35.62 -40.33
N LYS A 20 -0.86 -35.75 -40.59
CA LYS A 20 -1.83 -34.65 -40.68
C LYS A 20 -1.88 -33.87 -39.37
N SER A 21 -1.78 -32.54 -39.49
CA SER A 21 -2.01 -31.56 -38.44
C SER A 21 -3.45 -31.68 -37.90
N THR A 22 -3.60 -32.20 -36.69
CA THR A 22 -4.79 -31.97 -35.85
C THR A 22 -4.46 -30.87 -34.85
N LYS A 23 -5.04 -29.68 -35.05
CA LYS A 23 -5.03 -28.57 -34.08
C LYS A 23 -5.86 -28.97 -32.85
N GLY A 24 -5.28 -29.75 -31.96
CA GLY A 24 -5.74 -29.92 -30.59
C GLY A 24 -5.12 -28.81 -29.74
N ARG A 25 -5.96 -27.89 -29.24
CA ARG A 25 -5.55 -26.82 -28.31
C ARG A 25 -5.10 -27.47 -27.01
N ALA A 26 -3.81 -27.82 -26.91
CA ALA A 26 -3.19 -28.24 -25.67
C ALA A 26 -3.34 -27.09 -24.67
N LYS A 27 -4.23 -27.26 -23.70
CA LYS A 27 -4.29 -26.37 -22.53
C LYS A 27 -2.91 -26.47 -21.87
N ARG A 28 -2.13 -25.39 -21.92
CA ARG A 28 -0.99 -25.21 -21.02
C ARG A 28 -1.51 -25.50 -19.60
N PRO A 29 -0.85 -26.34 -18.79
CA PRO A 29 -1.26 -26.51 -17.42
C PRO A 29 -1.25 -25.11 -16.79
N LYS A 30 -2.40 -24.70 -16.23
CA LYS A 30 -2.43 -23.53 -15.36
C LYS A 30 -1.45 -23.86 -14.24
N MET A 31 -0.29 -23.18 -14.21
CA MET A 31 0.49 -23.16 -12.98
C MET A 31 -0.46 -22.69 -11.89
N ALA A 32 -0.56 -23.47 -10.82
CA ALA A 32 -1.31 -23.07 -9.64
C ALA A 32 -0.81 -21.69 -9.24
N SER A 33 -1.71 -20.71 -9.22
CA SER A 33 -1.51 -19.46 -8.50
C SER A 33 -1.01 -19.84 -7.11
N GLN A 34 0.25 -19.54 -6.81
CA GLN A 34 0.74 -19.71 -5.45
C GLN A 34 -0.14 -18.80 -4.57
N ASN A 35 -0.92 -19.38 -3.66
CA ASN A 35 -1.73 -18.63 -2.70
C ASN A 35 -0.78 -17.82 -1.82
N VAL A 36 -0.53 -16.58 -2.23
CA VAL A 36 0.25 -15.61 -1.47
C VAL A 36 -0.73 -14.59 -0.88
N ALA A 37 -0.53 -14.23 0.39
CA ALA A 37 -1.39 -13.27 1.04
C ALA A 37 -1.24 -11.91 0.35
N SER A 38 -2.34 -11.22 0.14
CA SER A 38 -2.33 -9.87 -0.43
C SER A 38 -3.28 -8.98 0.35
N ALA A 39 -2.85 -7.75 0.63
CA ALA A 39 -3.68 -6.72 1.23
C ALA A 39 -4.95 -6.49 0.39
N ASP A 40 -4.84 -6.61 -0.93
CA ASP A 40 -5.93 -6.52 -1.90
C ASP A 40 -6.26 -7.90 -2.48
N ASP A 41 -7.50 -8.36 -2.33
CA ASP A 41 -8.00 -9.60 -2.95
C ASP A 41 -8.18 -9.36 -4.47
N PHE A 42 -7.18 -9.75 -5.26
CA PHE A 42 -7.08 -9.45 -6.71
C PHE A 42 -8.00 -10.34 -7.56
N GLY A 43 -9.32 -10.23 -7.36
CA GLY A 43 -10.32 -10.70 -8.30
C GLY A 43 -10.61 -9.64 -9.38
N GLU A 44 -10.01 -9.79 -10.57
CA GLU A 44 -10.30 -9.17 -11.89
C GLU A 44 -10.60 -7.66 -12.05
N HIS A 45 -10.68 -6.83 -11.02
CA HIS A 45 -10.85 -5.38 -11.18
C HIS A 45 -9.93 -4.61 -10.23
N VAL A 46 -8.86 -4.04 -10.80
CA VAL A 46 -8.03 -3.06 -10.11
C VAL A 46 -8.80 -1.74 -10.10
N GLU A 47 -9.35 -1.33 -8.95
CA GLU A 47 -9.64 0.09 -8.73
C GLU A 47 -8.29 0.80 -8.65
N SER A 48 -7.94 1.41 -9.77
CA SER A 48 -6.69 2.14 -9.97
C SER A 48 -6.49 3.21 -8.90
N THR A 49 -5.25 3.42 -8.43
CA THR A 49 -4.89 4.59 -7.60
C THR A 49 -4.93 5.90 -8.40
N SER A 50 -5.20 5.82 -9.71
CA SER A 50 -5.63 6.93 -10.55
C SER A 50 -7.10 6.76 -10.93
N VAL A 51 -7.90 7.80 -10.70
CA VAL A 51 -9.29 7.83 -11.21
C VAL A 51 -9.20 7.80 -12.74
N PRO A 52 -9.81 6.81 -13.43
CA PRO A 52 -9.74 6.73 -14.89
C PRO A 52 -10.29 8.01 -15.53
N GLY A 53 -9.48 8.65 -16.37
CA GLY A 53 -9.95 9.70 -17.27
C GLY A 53 -11.05 9.14 -18.18
N LYS A 54 -12.23 9.76 -18.15
CA LYS A 54 -13.34 9.41 -19.04
C LYS A 54 -12.90 9.54 -20.50
N GLN A 55 -12.92 8.43 -21.24
CA GLN A 55 -12.90 8.49 -22.70
C GLN A 55 -14.20 9.12 -23.18
N SER A 56 -14.08 10.19 -23.97
CA SER A 56 -15.20 10.84 -24.63
C SER A 56 -15.74 9.98 -25.77
N THR A 57 -16.98 9.50 -25.64
CA THR A 57 -17.79 9.11 -26.80
C THR A 57 -18.97 10.08 -26.89
N GLU A 58 -18.75 11.23 -27.53
CA GLU A 58 -19.88 12.08 -27.89
C GLU A 58 -20.72 11.43 -28.99
N ARG A 59 -22.00 11.17 -28.68
CA ARG A 59 -23.14 11.35 -29.58
C ARG A 59 -24.35 11.85 -28.79
N PHE A 60 -24.87 13.01 -29.19
CA PHE A 60 -26.04 13.75 -28.66
C PHE A 60 -27.40 13.05 -28.99
N PRO A 61 -28.58 13.62 -28.61
CA PRO A 61 -29.13 13.74 -27.25
C PRO A 61 -30.58 13.16 -27.17
N ARG A 62 -31.18 13.04 -25.98
CA ARG A 62 -32.64 13.22 -25.77
C ARG A 62 -32.98 13.37 -24.28
N SER A 63 -33.89 14.29 -24.01
CA SER A 63 -34.21 14.85 -22.69
C SER A 63 -35.28 14.06 -21.92
N SER A 64 -35.14 13.99 -20.60
CA SER A 64 -36.22 14.26 -19.63
C SER A 64 -35.58 14.54 -18.27
N ARG A 65 -35.85 15.71 -17.68
CA ARG A 65 -35.29 16.13 -16.39
C ARG A 65 -35.86 15.25 -15.26
N PRO A 66 -35.03 14.63 -14.39
CA PRO A 66 -35.48 14.13 -13.10
C PRO A 66 -35.51 15.27 -12.05
N ASN A 67 -36.44 15.19 -11.11
CA ASN A 67 -36.66 16.19 -10.06
C ASN A 67 -35.49 16.26 -9.06
N ALA A 68 -35.23 17.46 -8.51
CA ALA A 68 -34.11 17.81 -7.63
C ALA A 68 -33.93 16.91 -6.38
N PHE A 69 -34.97 16.19 -5.97
CA PHE A 69 -34.92 15.26 -4.84
C PHE A 69 -34.24 13.91 -5.19
N THR A 70 -34.33 13.49 -6.45
CA THR A 70 -33.69 12.25 -6.95
C THR A 70 -32.19 12.43 -7.22
N GLU A 71 -31.75 13.68 -7.41
CA GLU A 71 -30.34 14.05 -7.57
C GLU A 71 -29.61 14.04 -6.21
N LEU A 72 -30.29 14.50 -5.15
CA LEU A 72 -29.74 14.56 -3.78
C LEU A 72 -29.42 13.18 -3.19
N MET A 73 -30.21 12.15 -3.52
CA MET A 73 -30.05 10.78 -2.99
C MET A 73 -29.10 9.90 -3.82
N ARG A 74 -28.44 10.47 -4.85
CA ARG A 74 -27.47 9.77 -5.69
C ARG A 74 -26.02 9.90 -5.21
N HIS A 75 -25.79 10.68 -4.17
CA HIS A 75 -24.50 10.75 -3.48
C HIS A 75 -24.34 9.53 -2.55
N LYS A 76 -23.98 8.40 -3.15
CA LYS A 76 -23.06 7.49 -2.48
C LYS A 76 -21.74 8.27 -2.33
N PRO A 77 -21.14 8.42 -1.14
CA PRO A 77 -19.86 9.10 -1.03
C PRO A 77 -18.83 8.25 -1.78
N THR A 78 -18.55 8.64 -3.02
CA THR A 78 -17.37 8.20 -3.75
C THR A 78 -16.16 8.80 -3.07
N ALA A 79 -15.07 8.02 -2.99
CA ALA A 79 -13.76 8.49 -2.57
C ALA A 79 -13.51 9.90 -3.14
N GLN A 80 -13.08 10.81 -2.27
CA GLN A 80 -12.87 12.24 -2.54
C GLN A 80 -12.42 12.48 -3.98
N GLU A 81 -13.12 13.38 -4.69
CA GLU A 81 -12.84 13.74 -6.08
C GLU A 81 -11.33 13.97 -6.26
N ALA A 82 -10.65 13.04 -6.92
CA ALA A 82 -9.22 13.16 -7.16
C ALA A 82 -8.96 14.44 -7.97
N ASP A 83 -7.91 15.19 -7.64
CA ASP A 83 -7.61 16.46 -8.30
C ASP A 83 -7.37 16.27 -9.81
N LYS A 84 -7.62 17.32 -10.61
CA LYS A 84 -7.45 17.29 -12.08
C LYS A 84 -6.10 16.70 -12.56
N PRO A 85 -4.95 16.92 -11.89
CA PRO A 85 -3.68 16.28 -12.25
C PRO A 85 -3.73 14.76 -12.06
N THR A 86 -4.26 14.28 -10.93
CA THR A 86 -4.42 12.85 -10.62
C THR A 86 -5.37 12.15 -11.61
N GLN A 87 -6.38 12.85 -12.11
CA GLN A 87 -7.28 12.33 -13.15
C GLN A 87 -6.61 12.22 -14.54
N LYS A 88 -5.49 12.91 -14.76
CA LYS A 88 -4.75 12.96 -16.03
C LYS A 88 -3.54 12.04 -16.07
N THR A 89 -3.23 11.32 -14.99
CA THR A 89 -2.05 10.44 -14.95
C THR A 89 -2.21 9.30 -15.95
N VAL A 90 -1.19 9.09 -16.77
CA VAL A 90 -1.16 8.01 -17.79
C VAL A 90 -0.94 6.62 -17.16
N PHE A 91 -0.44 6.60 -15.92
CA PHE A 91 -0.21 5.37 -15.15
C PHE A 91 -1.50 4.90 -14.49
N ALA A 92 -1.84 3.62 -14.65
CA ALA A 92 -3.07 3.02 -14.14
C ALA A 92 -2.79 1.67 -13.48
N GLY A 93 -3.72 1.25 -12.62
CA GLY A 93 -3.62 -0.04 -11.93
C GLY A 93 -2.44 -0.08 -10.96
N ARG A 94 -1.63 -1.15 -10.99
CA ARG A 94 -0.50 -1.34 -10.06
C ARG A 94 0.64 -0.32 -10.23
N ASP A 95 0.66 0.41 -11.35
CA ASP A 95 1.71 1.37 -11.67
C ASP A 95 1.36 2.81 -11.32
N GLY A 96 0.18 3.07 -10.74
CA GLY A 96 -0.31 4.44 -10.49
C GLY A 96 0.58 5.29 -9.57
N LEU A 97 1.48 4.69 -8.78
CA LEU A 97 2.46 5.42 -7.97
C LEU A 97 3.61 6.05 -8.77
N ALA A 98 3.87 5.58 -10.00
CA ALA A 98 4.95 6.10 -10.86
C ALA A 98 4.83 7.62 -11.07
N ALA A 99 3.59 8.10 -11.22
CA ALA A 99 3.29 9.50 -11.52
C ALA A 99 3.90 10.44 -10.47
N TYR A 100 3.82 10.07 -9.19
CA TYR A 100 4.36 10.88 -8.09
C TYR A 100 5.88 10.90 -8.08
N THR A 101 6.55 9.80 -8.46
CA THR A 101 8.02 9.74 -8.46
C THR A 101 8.66 10.49 -9.63
N ILE A 102 7.96 10.54 -10.77
CA ILE A 102 8.44 11.17 -12.01
C ILE A 102 8.27 12.70 -11.95
N ASP A 103 7.07 13.17 -11.61
CA ASP A 103 6.74 14.60 -11.63
C ASP A 103 5.94 15.01 -10.37
N PRO A 104 6.57 14.99 -9.18
CA PRO A 104 5.89 15.30 -7.93
C PRO A 104 5.34 16.75 -7.89
N GLU A 105 5.97 17.68 -8.60
CA GLU A 105 5.57 19.10 -8.64
C GLU A 105 4.24 19.33 -9.36
N SER A 106 3.84 18.40 -10.23
CA SER A 106 2.55 18.47 -10.91
C SER A 106 1.33 18.23 -10.00
N PHE A 107 1.56 17.80 -8.76
CA PHE A 107 0.51 17.48 -7.79
C PHE A 107 0.38 18.55 -6.70
N PRO A 108 -0.83 18.80 -6.19
CA PRO A 108 -1.03 19.76 -5.11
C PRO A 108 -0.42 19.28 -3.78
N PRO A 109 -0.16 20.19 -2.83
CA PRO A 109 0.33 19.86 -1.48
C PRO A 109 -0.60 18.92 -0.68
N THR A 110 -1.88 18.87 -1.06
CA THR A 110 -2.85 17.91 -0.48
C THR A 110 -2.56 16.46 -0.89
N ARG A 111 -1.77 16.25 -1.95
CA ARG A 111 -1.36 14.94 -2.44
C ARG A 111 0.11 14.67 -2.15
N VAL A 112 1.00 15.54 -2.57
CA VAL A 112 2.44 15.44 -2.29
C VAL A 112 2.75 16.32 -1.08
N VAL A 113 3.11 15.69 0.03
CA VAL A 113 3.45 16.39 1.29
C VAL A 113 4.78 17.13 1.10
N TYR A 114 5.79 16.44 0.56
CA TYR A 114 7.04 17.03 0.10
C TYR A 114 7.77 16.06 -0.82
N HIS A 115 8.80 16.55 -1.50
CA HIS A 115 9.75 15.71 -2.24
C HIS A 115 11.16 16.30 -2.16
N ASN A 116 12.14 15.46 -2.44
CA ASN A 116 13.53 15.83 -2.68
C ASN A 116 14.08 15.02 -3.86
N GLU A 117 15.38 15.11 -4.14
CA GLU A 117 16.00 14.39 -5.26
C GLU A 117 15.85 12.86 -5.16
N ARG A 118 15.70 12.33 -3.95
CA ARG A 118 15.74 10.88 -3.68
C ARG A 118 14.40 10.28 -3.31
N PHE A 119 13.48 11.07 -2.76
CA PHE A 119 12.22 10.59 -2.17
C PHE A 119 11.06 11.53 -2.47
N VAL A 120 9.86 10.96 -2.51
CA VAL A 120 8.58 11.68 -2.54
C VAL A 120 7.72 11.14 -1.40
N VAL A 121 7.08 12.03 -0.65
CA VAL A 121 6.13 11.66 0.41
C VAL A 121 4.75 12.13 0.01
N ILE A 122 3.79 11.19 -0.01
CA ILE A 122 2.41 11.47 -0.43
C ILE A 122 1.40 11.07 0.63
N ASN A 123 0.23 11.70 0.61
CA ASN A 123 -0.95 11.19 1.31
C ASN A 123 -1.49 9.97 0.54
N ASP A 124 -1.71 8.85 1.25
CA ASP A 124 -2.38 7.69 0.66
C ASP A 124 -3.80 8.09 0.22
N LEU A 125 -4.20 7.68 -0.99
CA LEU A 125 -5.54 7.95 -1.52
C LEU A 125 -6.64 7.17 -0.77
N TYR A 126 -6.28 6.01 -0.21
CA TYR A 126 -7.14 5.11 0.54
C TYR A 126 -6.56 4.86 1.94
N PRO A 127 -6.46 5.91 2.79
CA PRO A 127 -5.80 5.81 4.08
C PRO A 127 -6.44 4.72 4.94
N LYS A 128 -5.62 3.99 5.71
CA LYS A 128 -6.05 2.89 6.59
C LYS A 128 -6.06 3.29 8.08
N ALA A 129 -5.65 4.51 8.37
CA ALA A 129 -5.67 5.13 9.68
C ALA A 129 -5.94 6.64 9.56
N SER A 130 -5.95 7.37 10.68
CA SER A 130 -6.20 8.81 10.70
C SER A 130 -5.20 9.62 9.86
N ILE A 131 -3.94 9.19 9.86
CA ILE A 131 -2.89 9.71 9.00
C ILE A 131 -2.22 8.50 8.36
N HIS A 132 -2.11 8.51 7.03
CA HIS A 132 -1.43 7.46 6.28
C HIS A 132 -0.66 8.10 5.13
N LEU A 133 0.66 8.11 5.26
CA LEU A 133 1.59 8.60 4.26
C LEU A 133 2.30 7.42 3.60
N LEU A 134 2.70 7.63 2.34
CA LEU A 134 3.57 6.73 1.61
C LEU A 134 4.88 7.46 1.31
N LEU A 135 5.99 6.86 1.70
CA LEU A 135 7.34 7.28 1.32
C LEU A 135 7.79 6.46 0.11
N LEU A 136 8.07 7.16 -0.99
CA LEU A 136 8.38 6.59 -2.30
C LEU A 136 9.83 6.94 -2.69
N PRO A 137 10.73 5.96 -2.83
CA PRO A 137 12.04 6.19 -3.43
C PRO A 137 11.93 6.53 -4.91
N ARG A 138 12.76 7.47 -5.38
CA ARG A 138 12.82 7.94 -6.77
C ARG A 138 13.85 7.22 -7.62
N ASP A 139 14.68 6.36 -7.02
CA ASP A 139 15.64 5.54 -7.75
C ASP A 139 14.90 4.63 -8.74
N PRO A 140 15.14 4.75 -10.06
CA PRO A 140 14.36 4.08 -11.09
C PRO A 140 14.61 2.56 -11.17
N ILE A 141 15.67 2.06 -10.52
CA ILE A 141 15.97 0.63 -10.44
C ILE A 141 15.34 0.08 -9.16
N LYS A 142 15.61 0.71 -8.01
CA LYS A 142 15.14 0.23 -6.71
C LYS A 142 13.63 0.35 -6.56
N ASN A 143 13.00 1.36 -7.17
CA ASN A 143 11.58 1.60 -6.99
C ASN A 143 10.71 0.52 -7.66
N VAL A 144 11.18 -0.23 -8.66
CA VAL A 144 10.45 -1.34 -9.31
C VAL A 144 10.90 -2.72 -8.83
N MET A 145 11.89 -2.77 -7.94
CA MET A 145 12.33 -4.01 -7.32
C MET A 145 11.36 -4.46 -6.22
N ARG A 146 11.33 -5.77 -5.97
CA ARG A 146 10.69 -6.28 -4.76
C ARG A 146 11.39 -5.67 -3.55
N PRO A 147 10.65 -5.17 -2.53
CA PRO A 147 11.27 -4.46 -1.41
C PRO A 147 12.32 -5.29 -0.67
N GLN A 148 12.09 -6.61 -0.53
CA GLN A 148 13.05 -7.50 0.10
C GLN A 148 14.39 -7.59 -0.62
N ASP A 149 14.37 -7.46 -1.96
CA ASP A 149 15.57 -7.51 -2.78
C ASP A 149 16.21 -6.11 -2.87
N ALA A 150 15.39 -5.04 -2.88
CA ALA A 150 15.87 -3.66 -2.91
C ALA A 150 16.67 -3.31 -1.64
N PHE A 151 16.19 -3.78 -0.48
CA PHE A 151 16.79 -3.56 0.83
C PHE A 151 17.96 -4.49 1.18
N ASP A 152 18.34 -5.42 0.29
CA ASP A 152 19.62 -6.12 0.43
C ASP A 152 20.82 -5.19 0.14
N ASP A 153 20.57 -4.01 -0.43
CA ASP A 153 21.53 -2.92 -0.55
C ASP A 153 21.53 -2.06 0.72
N ALA A 154 22.62 -2.15 1.48
CA ALA A 154 22.77 -1.50 2.77
C ALA A 154 22.69 0.04 2.71
N GLN A 155 23.23 0.65 1.65
CA GLN A 155 23.22 2.11 1.52
C GLN A 155 21.80 2.58 1.24
N PHE A 156 21.12 1.95 0.29
CA PHE A 156 19.73 2.27 -0.03
C PHE A 156 18.79 2.08 1.17
N LEU A 157 18.99 0.99 1.95
CA LEU A 157 18.22 0.75 3.17
C LEU A 157 18.47 1.83 4.23
N GLU A 158 19.72 2.23 4.47
CA GLU A 158 20.04 3.28 5.43
C GLU A 158 19.44 4.63 5.02
N ASP A 159 19.50 4.96 3.74
CA ASP A 159 18.89 6.17 3.21
C ASP A 159 17.36 6.17 3.42
N CYS A 160 16.71 5.03 3.20
CA CYS A 160 15.29 4.87 3.49
C CYS A 160 14.98 5.00 4.98
N ARG A 161 15.81 4.48 5.88
CA ARG A 161 15.64 4.62 7.35
C ARG A 161 15.78 6.07 7.80
N GLN A 162 16.75 6.80 7.27
CA GLN A 162 16.92 8.20 7.62
C GLN A 162 15.75 9.06 7.15
N GLU A 163 15.22 8.78 5.96
CA GLU A 163 14.03 9.48 5.48
C GLU A 163 12.78 9.06 6.25
N GLU A 164 12.61 7.77 6.55
CA GLU A 164 11.50 7.23 7.34
C GLU A 164 11.42 7.87 8.74
N LYS A 165 12.54 8.10 9.42
CA LYS A 165 12.56 8.86 10.69
C LYS A 165 11.95 10.25 10.56
N LYS A 166 12.24 10.98 9.48
CA LYS A 166 11.68 12.32 9.24
C LYS A 166 10.17 12.24 9.00
N VAL A 167 9.74 11.30 8.16
CA VAL A 167 8.30 11.10 7.87
C VAL A 167 7.55 10.70 9.14
N ARG A 168 8.12 9.84 9.98
CA ARG A 168 7.54 9.48 11.29
C ARG A 168 7.37 10.71 12.18
N ALA A 169 8.36 11.61 12.23
CA ALA A 169 8.25 12.87 12.96
C ALA A 169 7.16 13.79 12.39
N THR A 170 7.00 13.85 11.07
CA THR A 170 5.89 14.58 10.42
C THR A 170 4.54 14.01 10.82
N VAL A 171 4.36 12.68 10.80
CA VAL A 171 3.11 12.04 11.24
C VAL A 171 2.84 12.31 12.72
N ALA A 172 3.85 12.20 13.57
CA ALA A 172 3.73 12.50 15.00
C ALA A 172 3.33 13.96 15.26
N SER A 173 3.92 14.91 14.52
CA SER A 173 3.55 16.33 14.60
C SER A 173 2.11 16.56 14.15
N GLU A 174 1.66 15.90 13.09
CA GLU A 174 0.28 16.01 12.60
C GLU A 174 -0.73 15.32 13.54
N LEU A 175 -0.33 14.23 14.22
CA LEU A 175 -1.11 13.63 15.30
C LEU A 175 -1.30 14.60 16.45
N ARG A 176 -0.22 15.20 16.96
CA ARG A 176 -0.29 16.25 17.99
C ARG A 176 -1.18 17.41 17.55
N ARG A 177 -1.02 17.88 16.32
CA ARG A 177 -1.84 18.99 15.78
C ARG A 177 -3.34 18.64 15.75
N ARG A 178 -3.69 17.41 15.37
CA ARG A 178 -5.11 16.99 15.26
C ARG A 178 -5.74 16.65 16.60
N PHE A 179 -5.00 15.98 17.48
CA PHE A 179 -5.54 15.32 18.67
C PHE A 179 -4.96 15.81 19.99
N GLY A 180 -3.83 16.52 19.99
CA GLY A 180 -3.14 16.99 21.20
C GLY A 180 -4.03 17.81 22.13
N LYS A 181 -4.91 18.66 21.59
CA LYS A 181 -5.89 19.44 22.38
C LYS A 181 -6.89 18.62 23.19
N HIS A 182 -7.02 17.33 22.88
CA HIS A 182 -7.92 16.41 23.57
C HIS A 182 -7.17 15.44 24.49
N SER A 183 -5.84 15.39 24.42
CA SER A 183 -5.00 14.47 25.20
C SER A 183 -4.79 15.01 26.61
N ALA A 184 -5.11 14.20 27.62
CA ALA A 184 -4.84 14.53 29.02
C ALA A 184 -3.34 14.67 29.29
N SER A 185 -2.50 13.89 28.60
CA SER A 185 -1.05 13.93 28.69
C SER A 185 -0.42 15.17 28.05
N ASP A 186 -1.04 15.74 27.01
CA ASP A 186 -0.59 17.03 26.43
C ASP A 186 -1.12 18.24 27.20
N ARG A 187 -2.15 18.09 28.04
CA ARG A 187 -2.80 19.21 28.75
C ARG A 187 -1.82 20.10 29.53
N PRO A 188 -0.89 19.58 30.38
CA PRO A 188 0.05 20.45 31.10
C PRO A 188 0.94 21.27 30.17
N ARG A 189 1.32 20.70 29.02
CA ARG A 189 2.10 21.38 27.99
C ARG A 189 1.31 22.46 27.30
N ILE A 190 0.05 22.21 26.96
CA ILE A 190 -0.83 23.18 26.33
C ILE A 190 -1.11 24.34 27.28
N GLU A 191 -1.46 24.06 28.54
CA GLU A 191 -1.69 25.08 29.56
C GLU A 191 -0.46 25.96 29.78
N ALA A 192 0.75 25.38 29.81
CA ALA A 192 1.99 26.14 29.90
C ALA A 192 2.26 27.00 28.65
N MET A 193 1.91 26.52 27.46
CA MET A 193 2.03 27.28 26.20
C MET A 193 1.02 28.42 26.08
N GLU A 194 -0.16 28.26 26.66
CA GLU A 194 -1.27 29.24 26.63
C GLU A 194 -1.26 30.20 27.84
N SER A 195 -0.32 30.04 28.78
CA SER A 195 -0.12 30.92 29.93
C SER A 195 0.28 32.34 29.50
N ASP A 196 -0.21 33.35 30.24
CA ASP A 196 0.22 34.75 30.08
C ASP A 196 1.72 34.95 30.39
N ASP A 197 2.28 34.08 31.23
CA ASP A 197 3.71 34.00 31.57
C ASP A 197 4.19 32.57 31.30
N PRO A 198 4.54 32.23 30.05
CA PRO A 198 4.96 30.88 29.68
C PRO A 198 6.38 30.61 30.20
N PRO A 199 6.64 29.43 30.80
CA PRO A 199 7.96 29.08 31.27
C PRO A 199 8.96 28.95 30.11
N ASP A 200 10.24 29.25 30.36
CA ASP A 200 11.32 29.09 29.37
C ASP A 200 11.41 27.64 28.85
N GLU A 201 11.12 26.66 29.71
CA GLU A 201 11.03 25.25 29.38
C GLU A 201 9.60 24.73 29.55
N LEU A 202 8.99 24.31 28.44
CA LEU A 202 7.67 23.71 28.45
C LEU A 202 7.71 22.28 29.01
N PRO A 203 6.72 21.87 29.83
CA PRO A 203 6.67 20.50 30.32
C PRO A 203 6.56 19.50 29.16
N PRO A 204 7.00 18.25 29.40
CA PRO A 204 6.89 17.20 28.39
C PRO A 204 5.42 16.95 28.07
N GLY A 205 5.11 16.91 26.78
CA GLY A 205 3.80 16.45 26.29
C GLY A 205 3.82 14.96 25.98
N ARG A 206 2.75 14.48 25.39
CA ARG A 206 2.65 13.10 24.90
C ARG A 206 3.69 12.84 23.81
N ASP A 207 4.35 11.68 23.88
CA ASP A 207 5.22 11.17 22.82
C ASP A 207 4.41 10.53 21.68
N TRP A 208 3.87 11.37 20.80
CA TRP A 208 3.13 10.93 19.62
C TRP A 208 3.96 10.10 18.64
N ALA A 209 5.30 10.07 18.75
CA ALA A 209 6.12 9.21 17.89
C ALA A 209 5.94 7.72 18.21
N GLN A 210 5.54 7.37 19.45
CA GLN A 210 5.18 6.00 19.83
C GLN A 210 3.90 5.53 19.14
N ASP A 211 3.04 6.45 18.73
CA ASP A 211 1.77 6.16 18.07
C ASP A 211 1.87 6.07 16.54
N VAL A 212 3.10 6.17 16.02
CA VAL A 212 3.40 6.01 14.60
C VAL A 212 3.98 4.63 14.35
N MET A 213 3.53 4.00 13.28
CA MET A 213 4.08 2.75 12.76
C MET A 213 4.50 2.95 11.31
N SER A 214 5.45 2.12 10.88
CA SER A 214 6.01 2.19 9.54
C SER A 214 6.50 0.83 9.09
N GLY A 215 6.51 0.61 7.79
CA GLY A 215 7.00 -0.64 7.23
C GLY A 215 6.54 -0.86 5.80
N ILE A 216 6.88 -2.03 5.27
CA ILE A 216 6.50 -2.45 3.93
C ILE A 216 5.70 -3.74 4.01
N HIS A 217 4.66 -3.81 3.19
CA HIS A 217 3.94 -5.06 2.96
C HIS A 217 4.85 -6.13 2.35
N ALA A 218 4.88 -7.32 2.97
CA ALA A 218 5.62 -8.48 2.50
C ALA A 218 5.31 -8.81 1.03
N ASN A 219 4.05 -8.67 0.61
CA ASN A 219 3.66 -8.77 -0.80
C ASN A 219 2.99 -7.45 -1.23
N PRO A 220 3.72 -6.51 -1.85
CA PRO A 220 3.18 -5.21 -2.21
C PRO A 220 2.05 -5.30 -3.25
N SER A 221 0.98 -4.54 -3.03
CA SER A 221 -0.14 -4.46 -3.99
C SER A 221 0.20 -3.61 -5.22
N MET A 222 0.99 -2.55 -5.05
CA MET A 222 1.51 -1.71 -6.13
C MET A 222 2.89 -2.17 -6.61
N SER A 223 3.23 -1.90 -7.87
CA SER A 223 4.51 -2.28 -8.48
C SER A 223 5.69 -1.48 -7.91
N HIS A 224 5.43 -0.25 -7.48
CA HIS A 224 6.47 0.66 -7.02
C HIS A 224 6.68 0.50 -5.51
N LEU A 225 7.93 0.46 -5.05
CA LEU A 225 8.29 0.39 -3.64
C LEU A 225 7.71 1.59 -2.90
N HIS A 226 6.93 1.30 -1.86
CA HIS A 226 6.33 2.30 -0.99
C HIS A 226 6.48 1.83 0.45
N ILE A 227 6.95 2.73 1.30
CA ILE A 227 7.01 2.54 2.75
C ILE A 227 5.77 3.22 3.34
N HIS A 228 4.96 2.43 4.03
CA HIS A 228 3.82 2.95 4.77
C HIS A 228 4.34 3.66 6.02
N VAL A 229 3.84 4.85 6.31
CA VAL A 229 4.04 5.55 7.59
C VAL A 229 2.70 6.08 8.04
N LEU A 230 2.17 5.55 9.12
CA LEU A 230 0.79 5.77 9.54
C LEU A 230 0.61 5.79 11.05
N SER A 231 -0.49 6.36 11.49
CA SER A 231 -0.92 6.28 12.88
C SER A 231 -1.48 4.89 13.22
N LYS A 232 -1.33 4.45 14.48
CA LYS A 232 -1.75 3.12 14.94
C LYS A 232 -3.27 2.92 15.04
N ASP A 233 -4.07 3.98 14.93
CA ASP A 233 -5.51 3.93 15.25
C ASP A 233 -6.33 2.97 14.37
N MET A 234 -5.91 2.70 13.13
CA MET A 234 -6.60 1.81 12.18
C MET A 234 -8.06 2.18 11.89
N VAL A 235 -8.46 3.46 12.11
CA VAL A 235 -9.81 3.95 11.84
C VAL A 235 -9.82 4.82 10.60
N SER A 236 -10.47 4.32 9.55
CA SER A 236 -10.75 5.09 8.34
C SER A 236 -11.95 4.56 7.56
N GLU A 237 -12.50 5.36 6.65
CA GLU A 237 -13.57 4.91 5.75
C GLU A 237 -13.09 3.79 4.79
N PRO A 238 -11.88 3.86 4.18
CA PRO A 238 -11.34 2.80 3.31
C PRO A 238 -10.94 1.49 4.02
N MET A 239 -10.91 1.47 5.35
CA MET A 239 -10.73 0.23 6.14
C MET A 239 -12.01 -0.63 6.05
N LYS A 240 -12.10 -1.46 5.01
CA LYS A 240 -13.35 -2.17 4.61
C LYS A 240 -13.26 -3.69 4.69
N LYS A 241 -12.08 -4.27 4.45
CA LYS A 241 -11.89 -5.71 4.35
C LYS A 241 -10.99 -6.21 5.46
N ARG A 242 -11.14 -7.48 5.83
CA ARG A 242 -10.26 -8.18 6.77
C ARG A 242 -8.79 -8.06 6.37
N ASN A 243 -8.47 -8.28 5.10
CA ASN A 243 -7.08 -8.18 4.62
C ASN A 243 -6.52 -6.75 4.72
N HIS A 244 -7.35 -5.70 4.62
CA HIS A 244 -6.88 -4.32 4.82
C HIS A 244 -6.44 -4.09 6.26
N TYR A 245 -7.06 -4.75 7.23
CA TYR A 245 -6.69 -4.63 8.63
C TYR A 245 -5.45 -5.48 8.93
N LEU A 246 -5.52 -6.76 8.59
CA LEU A 246 -4.45 -7.72 8.87
C LEU A 246 -3.15 -7.39 8.15
N SER A 247 -3.18 -6.68 7.01
CA SER A 247 -1.96 -6.25 6.34
C SER A 247 -1.12 -5.27 7.16
N PHE A 248 -1.71 -4.55 8.12
CA PHE A 248 -1.00 -3.63 9.00
C PHE A 248 -0.84 -4.13 10.44
N THR A 249 -1.66 -5.09 10.87
CA THR A 249 -1.66 -5.60 12.26
C THR A 249 -1.04 -6.98 12.44
N THR A 250 -0.30 -7.45 11.43
CA THR A 250 0.44 -8.72 11.45
C THR A 250 1.84 -8.53 10.91
N ASP A 251 2.67 -9.58 10.97
CA ASP A 251 4.03 -9.60 10.41
C ASP A 251 4.08 -9.41 8.88
N PHE A 252 2.92 -9.26 8.23
CA PHE A 252 2.84 -8.82 6.85
C PHE A 252 3.36 -7.40 6.65
N LEU A 253 3.23 -6.52 7.64
CA LEU A 253 3.90 -5.22 7.63
C LEU A 253 5.27 -5.35 8.30
N VAL A 254 6.33 -5.32 7.49
CA VAL A 254 7.69 -5.49 7.96
C VAL A 254 8.34 -4.13 8.17
N GLY A 255 8.70 -3.81 9.42
CA GLY A 255 9.46 -2.60 9.76
C GLY A 255 10.85 -2.57 9.12
N LEU A 256 11.35 -1.37 8.82
CA LEU A 256 12.66 -1.17 8.17
C LEU A 256 13.82 -1.66 9.04
N GLU A 257 13.66 -1.69 10.35
CA GLU A 257 14.59 -2.23 11.34
C GLU A 257 14.86 -3.73 11.17
N HIS A 258 13.95 -4.48 10.55
CA HIS A 258 14.11 -5.91 10.32
C HIS A 258 14.86 -6.25 9.04
N PHE A 259 15.08 -5.28 8.15
CA PHE A 259 15.83 -5.49 6.91
C PHE A 259 17.35 -5.35 7.12
N PRO A 260 18.18 -6.03 6.31
CA PRO A 260 17.79 -7.04 5.32
C PRO A 260 17.28 -8.33 5.99
N LEU A 261 16.22 -8.91 5.44
CA LEU A 261 15.68 -10.16 5.97
C LEU A 261 16.61 -11.34 5.65
N ALA A 262 16.64 -12.38 6.48
CA ALA A 262 17.33 -13.61 6.11
C ALA A 262 16.71 -14.23 4.83
N LYS A 263 17.47 -15.02 4.06
CA LYS A 263 16.99 -15.59 2.77
C LYS A 263 15.83 -16.57 2.96
N ASP A 264 15.79 -17.23 4.10
CA ASP A 264 14.80 -18.22 4.54
C ASP A 264 13.68 -17.62 5.41
N ASP A 265 13.70 -16.30 5.66
CA ASP A 265 12.66 -15.62 6.42
C ASP A 265 11.30 -15.74 5.71
N TYR A 266 10.29 -16.25 6.41
CA TYR A 266 8.95 -16.47 5.86
C TYR A 266 8.29 -15.17 5.37
N ARG A 267 8.68 -14.01 5.89
CA ARG A 267 8.17 -12.69 5.46
C ARG A 267 8.66 -12.32 4.06
N ARG A 268 9.71 -12.98 3.52
CA ARG A 268 10.07 -12.85 2.10
C ARG A 268 9.07 -13.54 1.15
N ARG A 269 8.23 -14.44 1.68
CA ARG A 269 7.19 -15.19 0.95
C ARG A 269 5.97 -15.41 1.84
N TYR A 270 5.35 -14.32 2.28
CA TYR A 270 4.22 -14.41 3.18
C TYR A 270 3.01 -15.06 2.49
N THR A 271 2.48 -16.15 3.05
CA THR A 271 1.50 -17.00 2.34
C THR A 271 0.05 -16.78 2.78
N HIS A 272 -0.21 -16.68 4.09
CA HIS A 272 -1.58 -16.63 4.61
C HIS A 272 -1.71 -15.68 5.79
N PHE A 273 -2.79 -14.91 5.82
CA PHE A 273 -3.18 -14.13 7.00
C PHE A 273 -3.76 -15.04 8.10
N PRO A 274 -3.57 -14.69 9.39
CA PRO A 274 -4.27 -15.33 10.50
C PRO A 274 -5.78 -15.30 10.29
N GLU A 275 -6.51 -16.36 10.66
CA GLU A 275 -7.96 -16.44 10.45
C GLU A 275 -8.72 -15.29 11.11
N ASP A 276 -8.33 -14.97 12.35
CA ASP A 276 -9.01 -14.03 13.21
C ASP A 276 -8.38 -12.63 13.18
N MET A 277 -9.23 -11.61 13.35
CA MET A 277 -8.78 -10.24 13.58
C MET A 277 -8.76 -9.95 15.09
N LEU A 278 -7.56 -9.70 15.62
CA LEU A 278 -7.34 -9.26 16.99
C LEU A 278 -7.18 -7.73 17.03
N CYS A 279 -7.78 -7.07 18.00
CA CYS A 279 -7.56 -5.64 18.21
C CYS A 279 -6.08 -5.37 18.53
N TRP A 280 -5.46 -4.45 17.79
CA TRP A 280 -4.07 -4.04 17.99
C TRP A 280 -3.80 -3.46 19.39
N ARG A 281 -4.82 -2.94 20.06
CA ARG A 281 -4.71 -2.23 21.34
C ARG A 281 -5.00 -3.12 22.54
N CYS A 282 -6.18 -3.76 22.59
CA CYS A 282 -6.61 -4.58 23.73
C CYS A 282 -6.48 -6.10 23.51
N GLY A 283 -6.20 -6.55 22.28
CA GLY A 283 -6.09 -7.97 21.94
C GLY A 283 -7.42 -8.72 21.82
N GLU A 284 -8.58 -8.06 21.94
CA GLU A 284 -9.89 -8.70 21.78
C GLU A 284 -10.05 -9.32 20.39
N ASN A 285 -10.62 -10.52 20.31
CA ASN A 285 -10.78 -11.28 19.09
C ASN A 285 -12.16 -11.05 18.44
N PHE A 286 -12.16 -10.58 17.20
CA PHE A 286 -13.37 -10.31 16.40
C PHE A 286 -13.64 -11.36 15.32
N GLY A 287 -12.79 -12.40 15.20
CA GLY A 287 -12.85 -13.38 14.14
C GLY A 287 -12.86 -12.72 12.76
N ASN A 288 -13.82 -13.12 11.91
CA ASN A 288 -14.05 -12.50 10.60
C ASN A 288 -15.14 -11.39 10.61
N LYS A 289 -15.45 -10.79 11.77
CA LYS A 289 -16.55 -9.81 11.92
C LYS A 289 -16.06 -8.37 11.79
N MET A 290 -15.76 -7.94 10.56
CA MET A 290 -15.19 -6.61 10.28
C MET A 290 -16.04 -5.44 10.82
N SER A 291 -17.37 -5.49 10.76
CA SER A 291 -18.23 -4.40 11.30
C SER A 291 -18.01 -4.20 12.79
N LYS A 292 -18.00 -5.30 13.56
CA LYS A 292 -17.80 -5.25 15.01
C LYS A 292 -16.41 -4.73 15.36
N LEU A 293 -15.39 -5.16 14.61
CA LEU A 293 -14.04 -4.63 14.78
C LEU A 293 -14.00 -3.12 14.53
N LYS A 294 -14.64 -2.61 13.46
CA LYS A 294 -14.66 -1.16 13.17
C LYS A 294 -15.35 -0.35 14.27
N GLU A 295 -16.47 -0.83 14.79
CA GLU A 295 -17.17 -0.21 15.91
C GLU A 295 -16.27 -0.16 17.15
N HIS A 296 -15.57 -1.26 17.44
CA HIS A 296 -14.61 -1.33 18.53
C HIS A 296 -13.41 -0.39 18.34
N LEU A 297 -12.78 -0.38 17.16
CA LEU A 297 -11.65 0.51 16.85
C LEU A 297 -12.04 2.00 16.95
N ALA A 298 -13.28 2.36 16.63
CA ALA A 298 -13.77 3.72 16.83
C ALA A 298 -13.78 4.11 18.31
N MET A 299 -14.27 3.22 19.19
CA MET A 299 -14.23 3.43 20.65
C MET A 299 -12.79 3.48 21.19
N GLU A 300 -11.93 2.56 20.74
CA GLU A 300 -10.51 2.53 21.12
C GLU A 300 -9.80 3.83 20.72
N LYS A 301 -10.08 4.35 19.52
CA LYS A 301 -9.53 5.62 19.06
C LYS A 301 -9.99 6.81 19.92
N GLU A 302 -11.26 6.87 20.30
CA GLU A 302 -11.76 7.95 21.15
C GLU A 302 -11.08 7.95 22.52
N GLN A 303 -10.87 6.77 23.10
CA GLN A 303 -10.13 6.62 24.35
C GLN A 303 -8.67 7.00 24.18
N TRP A 304 -8.01 6.45 23.16
CA TRP A 304 -6.63 6.72 22.80
C TRP A 304 -6.36 8.21 22.55
N ILE A 305 -7.30 8.98 21.96
CA ILE A 305 -7.15 10.43 21.77
C ILE A 305 -7.15 11.19 23.12
N ARG A 306 -7.86 10.69 24.12
CA ARG A 306 -8.03 11.35 25.43
C ARG A 306 -6.89 11.09 26.41
N GLU A 307 -6.09 10.07 26.17
CA GLU A 307 -4.87 9.76 26.93
C GLU A 307 -3.82 10.84 26.77
#